data_AF-A0A7K0FCT0-F1
#
_entry.id   AF-A0A7K0FCT0-F1
#
_cell.length_a   1.000
_cell.length_b   1.000
_cell.length_c   1.000
_cell.angle_alpha   90.00
_cell.angle_beta   90.00
_cell.angle_gamma   90.00
#
_symmetry.space_group_name_H-M   'P 1'
#
loop_
_entity.id
_entity.type
_entity.pdbx_description
1 polymer ?
#
loop_
_entity_poly.entity_id
_entity_poly.type
_entity_poly.pdbx_seq_one_letter_code
_entity_poly.pdbx_strand_id
1 'polypeptide(L)'
;MEKEKNIGEVLGLQQQDMAIFLLLPLSNWAMYATGQRGLPKEAHEKLAEMLAFLKEQDEDGDDTFTAAKGPGSRAMKFCEDELIRNQKKQNTMATQLEKCKAKYTSARNGLKLAGFLTGKMQEKWQEEQLLIIKKRTETAIEKNNLELQAEYECKLRLLKEQEVSLKRELSGN
;
A
#
# COMPACT_ATOMS: atom_id res chain seq x y z
N MET A 1 2.05 33.26 -17.66
CA MET A 1 1.23 32.75 -18.77
C MET A 1 1.65 31.32 -19.00
N GLU A 2 0.73 30.40 -18.79
CA GLU A 2 0.95 28.96 -18.72
C GLU A 2 1.57 28.49 -20.04
N LYS A 3 2.78 27.91 -19.96
CA LYS A 3 3.49 27.40 -21.13
C LYS A 3 2.67 26.25 -21.69
N GLU A 4 2.18 26.44 -22.92
CA GLU A 4 1.53 25.46 -23.76
C GLU A 4 2.19 24.09 -23.56
N LYS A 5 1.45 23.13 -23.00
CA LYS A 5 1.85 21.73 -23.03
C LYS A 5 2.14 21.37 -24.48
N ASN A 6 3.26 20.68 -24.73
CA ASN A 6 3.61 20.26 -26.07
C ASN A 6 2.43 19.44 -26.61
N ILE A 7 1.86 19.81 -27.75
CA ILE A 7 0.61 19.22 -28.27
C ILE A 7 0.72 17.69 -28.40
N GLY A 8 1.94 17.16 -28.63
CA GLY A 8 2.19 15.71 -28.57
C GLY A 8 1.96 15.08 -27.20
N GLU A 9 2.28 15.77 -26.10
CA GLU A 9 1.99 15.31 -24.73
C GLU A 9 0.49 15.30 -24.44
N VAL A 10 -0.25 16.28 -24.96
CA VAL A 10 -1.73 16.34 -24.82
C VAL A 10 -2.38 15.16 -25.57
N LEU A 11 -1.86 14.81 -26.73
CA LEU A 11 -2.35 13.70 -27.55
C LEU A 11 -1.77 12.33 -27.12
N GLY A 12 -0.78 12.30 -26.21
CA GLY A 12 -0.08 11.07 -25.83
C GLY A 12 0.80 10.46 -26.93
N LEU A 13 1.19 11.25 -27.94
CA LEU A 13 1.90 10.82 -29.14
C LEU A 13 3.33 11.36 -29.19
N GLN A 14 4.27 10.55 -29.71
CA GLN A 14 5.64 11.01 -29.92
C GLN A 14 5.75 11.93 -31.15
N GLN A 15 6.82 12.72 -31.23
CA GLN A 15 7.04 13.64 -32.36
C GLN A 15 7.05 12.94 -33.72
N GLN A 16 7.55 11.71 -33.77
CA GLN A 16 7.58 10.89 -34.99
C GLN A 16 6.16 10.51 -35.43
N ASP A 17 5.32 10.07 -34.49
CA ASP A 17 3.94 9.70 -34.74
C ASP A 17 3.12 10.89 -35.21
N MET A 18 3.31 12.05 -34.57
CA MET A 18 2.66 13.30 -34.97
C MET A 18 3.02 13.72 -36.40
N ALA A 19 4.29 13.61 -36.77
CA ALA A 19 4.75 13.92 -38.12
C ALA A 19 4.10 12.97 -39.15
N ILE A 20 3.99 11.68 -38.83
CA ILE A 20 3.33 10.68 -39.68
C ILE A 20 1.83 10.97 -39.82
N PHE A 21 1.12 11.18 -38.71
CA PHE A 21 -0.33 11.39 -38.76
C PHE A 21 -0.71 12.70 -39.44
N LEU A 22 0.07 13.76 -39.26
CA LEU A 22 -0.16 15.04 -39.93
C LEU A 22 0.40 15.09 -41.36
N LEU A 23 1.03 14.02 -41.84
CA LEU A 23 1.67 13.93 -43.16
C LEU A 23 2.70 15.04 -43.39
N LEU A 24 3.51 15.33 -42.36
CA LEU A 24 4.54 16.35 -42.38
C LEU A 24 5.93 15.76 -42.12
N PRO A 25 7.00 16.39 -42.65
CA PRO A 25 8.36 16.10 -42.20
C PRO A 25 8.52 16.32 -40.69
N LEU A 26 9.28 15.45 -40.03
CA LEU A 26 9.57 15.55 -38.59
C LEU A 26 10.16 16.91 -38.20
N SER A 27 11.01 17.49 -39.04
CA SER A 27 11.57 18.83 -38.84
C SER A 27 10.51 19.94 -38.82
N ASN A 28 9.50 19.85 -39.69
CA ASN A 28 8.41 20.82 -39.75
C ASN A 28 7.51 20.72 -38.51
N TRP A 29 7.24 19.50 -38.03
CA TRP A 29 6.54 19.30 -36.76
C TRP A 29 7.35 19.82 -35.57
N ALA A 30 8.65 19.54 -35.50
CA ALA A 30 9.52 20.02 -34.43
C ALA A 30 9.61 21.56 -34.39
N MET A 31 9.65 22.21 -35.56
CA MET A 31 9.61 23.68 -35.65
C MET A 31 8.25 24.25 -35.22
N TYR A 32 7.16 23.55 -35.49
CA TYR A 32 5.84 23.93 -35.00
C TYR A 32 5.72 23.76 -33.48
N ALA A 33 6.14 22.61 -32.95
CA ALA A 33 6.12 22.33 -31.51
C ALA A 33 6.99 23.30 -30.69
N THR A 34 7.96 23.95 -31.32
CA THR A 34 8.82 24.98 -30.71
C THR A 34 8.39 26.41 -31.02
N GLY A 35 7.25 26.60 -31.70
CA GLY A 35 6.69 27.91 -32.05
C GLY A 35 7.46 28.66 -33.15
N GLN A 36 8.42 28.01 -33.81
CA GLN A 36 9.28 28.62 -34.82
C GLN A 36 8.61 28.70 -36.20
N ARG A 37 7.56 27.90 -36.45
CA ARG A 37 6.87 27.85 -37.74
C ARG A 37 5.41 27.42 -37.58
N GLY A 38 4.49 28.04 -38.31
CA GLY A 38 3.10 27.58 -38.39
C GLY A 38 2.96 26.28 -39.22
N LEU A 39 1.91 25.51 -38.94
CA LEU A 39 1.56 24.34 -39.76
C LEU A 39 0.91 24.75 -41.09
N PRO A 40 1.06 23.94 -42.14
CA PRO A 40 0.20 24.02 -43.32
C PRO A 40 -1.27 23.84 -42.93
N LYS A 41 -2.17 24.48 -43.69
CA LYS A 41 -3.61 24.50 -43.41
C LYS A 41 -4.20 23.10 -43.21
N GLU A 42 -3.88 22.16 -44.10
CA GLU A 42 -4.37 20.77 -44.06
C GLU A 42 -3.94 20.04 -42.78
N ALA A 43 -2.70 20.24 -42.33
CA ALA A 43 -2.20 19.66 -41.09
C ALA A 43 -2.80 20.33 -39.85
N HIS A 44 -3.12 21.62 -39.93
CA HIS A 44 -3.81 22.34 -38.86
C HIS A 44 -5.25 21.85 -38.71
N GLU A 45 -5.97 21.65 -39.81
CA GLU A 45 -7.34 21.10 -39.82
C GLU A 45 -7.36 19.68 -39.23
N LYS A 46 -6.42 18.82 -39.64
CA LYS A 46 -6.30 17.46 -39.11
C LYS A 46 -5.95 17.43 -37.62
N LEU A 47 -5.09 18.34 -37.17
CA LEU A 47 -4.77 18.47 -35.75
C LEU A 47 -5.98 18.94 -34.94
N ALA A 48 -6.75 19.90 -35.47
CA ALA A 48 -7.97 20.37 -34.83
C ALA A 48 -9.03 19.26 -34.73
N GLU A 49 -9.17 18.42 -35.75
CA GLU A 49 -10.05 17.24 -35.75
C GLU A 49 -9.65 16.24 -34.65
N MET A 50 -8.35 15.91 -34.53
CA MET A 50 -7.85 15.02 -33.48
C MET A 50 -8.10 15.57 -32.07
N LEU A 51 -7.96 16.88 -31.87
CA LEU A 51 -8.22 17.54 -30.59
C LEU A 51 -9.71 17.65 -30.28
N ALA A 52 -10.55 17.86 -31.29
CA ALA A 52 -12.00 17.88 -31.14
C ALA A 52 -12.53 16.51 -30.74
N PHE A 53 -12.03 15.44 -31.37
CA PHE A 53 -12.36 14.06 -30.99
C PHE A 53 -12.08 13.76 -29.51
N LEU A 54 -10.92 14.17 -28.99
CA LEU A 54 -10.61 13.97 -27.56
C LEU A 54 -11.52 14.79 -26.64
N LYS A 55 -11.85 16.02 -27.02
CA LYS A 55 -12.78 16.85 -26.23
C LYS A 55 -14.19 16.29 -26.23
N GLU A 56 -14.67 15.78 -27.36
CA GLU A 56 -15.98 15.13 -27.47
C GLU A 56 -16.04 13.85 -26.62
N GLN A 57 -14.96 13.06 -26.59
CA GLN A 57 -14.85 11.88 -25.71
C GLN A 57 -14.80 12.25 -24.21
N ASP A 58 -14.11 13.33 -23.86
CA ASP A 58 -14.04 13.85 -22.47
C ASP A 58 -15.42 14.38 -22.00
N GLU A 59 -16.24 14.94 -22.90
CA GLU A 59 -17.58 15.48 -22.59
C GLU A 59 -18.67 14.39 -22.55
N ASP A 60 -18.58 13.36 -23.40
CA ASP A 60 -19.58 12.29 -23.45
C ASP A 60 -19.39 11.19 -22.39
N GLY A 61 -18.28 11.19 -21.64
CA GLY A 61 -18.06 10.33 -20.46
C GLY A 61 -18.09 8.81 -20.72
N ASP A 62 -18.33 8.38 -21.95
CA ASP A 62 -18.30 7.00 -22.38
C ASP A 62 -16.91 6.69 -22.92
N ASP A 63 -15.99 6.44 -21.98
CA ASP A 63 -14.70 5.80 -22.20
C ASP A 63 -14.94 4.38 -22.79
N THR A 64 -15.35 4.35 -24.06
CA THR A 64 -15.41 3.15 -24.90
C THR A 64 -14.02 2.73 -25.37
N PHE A 65 -12.97 3.30 -24.78
CA PHE A 65 -11.63 2.76 -24.85
C PHE A 65 -11.57 1.44 -24.06
N THR A 66 -11.90 0.34 -24.73
CA THR A 66 -11.89 -1.03 -24.21
C THR A 66 -10.48 -1.56 -23.86
N ALA A 67 -9.50 -0.69 -23.61
CA ALA A 67 -8.16 -1.08 -23.20
C ALA A 67 -8.07 -1.43 -21.70
N ALA A 68 -8.93 -2.34 -21.22
CA ALA A 68 -8.75 -3.12 -19.99
C ALA A 68 -9.87 -4.14 -19.75
N LYS A 69 -10.81 -4.37 -20.68
CA LYS A 69 -11.87 -5.38 -20.51
C LYS A 69 -11.36 -6.80 -20.85
N GLY A 70 -10.29 -7.22 -20.17
CA GLY A 70 -9.97 -8.63 -19.94
C GLY A 70 -10.53 -9.06 -18.57
N PRO A 71 -10.88 -10.34 -18.36
CA PRO A 71 -11.64 -10.78 -17.20
C PRO A 71 -10.83 -10.56 -15.90
N GLY A 72 -11.31 -9.64 -15.07
CA GLY A 72 -10.67 -9.20 -13.81
C GLY A 72 -9.46 -8.32 -14.06
N SER A 73 -9.60 -7.00 -13.86
CA SER A 73 -8.51 -6.05 -14.02
C SER A 73 -7.29 -6.54 -13.22
N ARG A 74 -6.07 -6.35 -13.73
CA ARG A 74 -4.84 -6.69 -12.98
C ARG A 74 -4.85 -6.07 -11.56
N ALA A 75 -5.56 -4.95 -11.40
CA ALA A 75 -5.82 -4.31 -10.12
C ALA A 75 -6.70 -5.15 -9.18
N MET A 76 -7.77 -5.79 -9.66
CA MET A 76 -8.59 -6.68 -8.82
C MET A 76 -7.80 -7.89 -8.33
N LYS A 77 -7.04 -8.56 -9.21
CA LYS A 77 -6.16 -9.68 -8.81
C LYS A 77 -5.10 -9.25 -7.81
N PHE A 78 -4.52 -8.06 -8.02
CA PHE A 78 -3.58 -7.47 -7.06
C PHE A 78 -4.23 -7.24 -5.69
N CYS A 79 -5.46 -6.72 -5.65
CA CYS A 79 -6.20 -6.51 -4.40
C CYS A 79 -6.54 -7.83 -3.70
N GLU A 80 -6.93 -8.88 -4.44
CA GLU A 80 -7.16 -10.22 -3.89
C GLU A 80 -5.88 -10.82 -3.29
N ASP A 81 -4.75 -10.73 -4.00
CA ASP A 81 -3.45 -11.19 -3.50
C ASP A 81 -3.01 -10.42 -2.25
N GLU A 82 -3.21 -9.10 -2.22
CA GLU A 82 -2.94 -8.27 -1.06
C GLU A 82 -3.85 -8.61 0.12
N LEU A 83 -5.12 -8.94 -0.13
CA LEU A 83 -6.06 -9.38 0.91
C LEU A 83 -5.57 -10.67 1.57
N ILE A 84 -5.16 -11.66 0.78
CA ILE A 84 -4.62 -12.93 1.27
C ILE A 84 -3.33 -12.69 2.08
N ARG A 85 -2.43 -11.82 1.58
CA ARG A 85 -1.20 -11.46 2.28
C ARG A 85 -1.49 -10.73 3.59
N ASN A 86 -2.47 -9.83 3.61
CA ASN A 86 -2.88 -9.10 4.80
C ASN A 86 -3.45 -10.06 5.86
N GLN A 87 -4.36 -10.98 5.49
CA GLN A 87 -4.92 -11.97 6.42
C GLN A 87 -3.85 -12.88 7.03
N LYS A 88 -2.86 -13.33 6.24
CA LYS A 88 -1.71 -14.09 6.76
C LYS A 88 -0.90 -13.30 7.78
N LYS A 89 -0.67 -12.00 7.53
CA LYS A 89 0.00 -11.09 8.46
C LYS A 89 -0.82 -10.91 9.73
N GLN A 90 -2.14 -10.71 9.63
CA GLN A 90 -3.03 -10.59 10.78
C GLN A 90 -2.97 -11.83 11.67
N ASN A 91 -3.09 -13.03 11.10
CA ASN A 91 -3.03 -14.28 11.86
C ASN A 91 -1.68 -14.47 12.56
N THR A 92 -0.60 -14.13 11.87
CA THR A 92 0.76 -14.21 12.44
C THR A 92 0.93 -13.25 13.60
N MET A 93 0.51 -11.98 13.43
CA MET A 93 0.57 -10.96 14.47
C MET A 93 -0.34 -11.29 15.66
N ALA A 94 -1.55 -11.81 15.41
CA ALA A 94 -2.47 -12.25 16.45
C ALA A 94 -1.86 -13.39 17.29
N THR A 95 -1.26 -14.37 16.62
CA THR A 95 -0.58 -15.48 17.29
C THR A 95 0.61 -15.01 18.12
N GLN A 96 1.39 -14.04 17.61
CA GLN A 96 2.50 -13.45 18.35
C GLN A 96 2.03 -12.67 19.58
N LEU A 97 0.95 -11.89 19.44
CA LEU A 97 0.33 -11.16 20.54
C LEU A 97 -0.17 -12.11 21.64
N GLU A 98 -0.90 -13.17 21.27
CA GLU A 98 -1.38 -14.19 22.21
C GLU A 98 -0.22 -14.86 22.95
N LYS A 99 0.84 -15.24 22.22
CA LYS A 99 2.05 -15.82 22.85
C LYS A 99 2.73 -14.83 23.80
N CYS A 100 2.80 -13.55 23.42
CA CYS A 100 3.35 -12.49 24.26
C CYS A 100 2.54 -12.32 25.55
N LYS A 101 1.20 -12.20 25.43
CA LYS A 101 0.26 -12.11 26.54
C LYS A 101 0.34 -13.32 27.48
N ALA A 102 0.36 -14.53 26.92
CA ALA A 102 0.47 -15.77 27.70
C ALA A 102 1.80 -15.87 28.46
N LYS A 103 2.92 -15.46 27.84
CA LYS A 103 4.22 -15.42 28.52
C LYS A 103 4.27 -14.37 29.61
N TYR A 104 3.71 -13.18 29.36
CA TYR A 104 3.63 -12.11 30.33
C TYR A 104 2.78 -12.50 31.55
N THR A 105 1.59 -13.08 31.34
CA THR A 105 0.71 -13.53 32.43
C THR A 105 1.33 -14.66 33.23
N SER A 106 1.93 -15.65 32.55
CA SER A 106 2.67 -16.74 33.21
C SER A 106 3.83 -16.22 34.07
N ALA A 107 4.65 -15.31 33.52
CA ALA A 107 5.76 -14.70 34.25
C ALA A 107 5.28 -13.86 35.44
N ARG A 108 4.20 -13.09 35.27
CA ARG A 108 3.56 -12.33 36.37
C ARG A 108 3.03 -13.25 37.46
N ASN A 109 2.42 -14.39 37.12
CA ASN A 109 1.97 -15.38 38.09
C ASN A 109 3.16 -16.02 38.82
N GLY A 110 4.23 -16.35 38.11
CA GLY A 110 5.47 -16.84 38.71
C GLY A 110 6.09 -15.84 39.69
N LEU A 111 6.08 -14.55 39.36
CA LEU A 111 6.57 -13.49 40.25
C LEU A 111 5.70 -13.35 41.51
N LYS A 112 4.37 -13.40 41.36
CA LYS A 112 3.43 -13.39 42.50
C LYS A 112 3.64 -14.59 43.42
N LEU A 113 3.78 -15.80 42.85
CA LEU A 113 4.04 -17.02 43.59
C LEU A 113 5.39 -16.96 44.30
N ALA A 114 6.43 -16.47 43.63
CA ALA A 114 7.74 -16.27 44.24
C ALA A 114 7.65 -15.31 45.44
N GLY A 115 6.91 -14.20 45.31
CA GLY A 115 6.65 -13.28 46.41
C GLY A 115 5.92 -13.94 47.59
N PHE A 116 4.87 -14.72 47.33
CA PHE A 116 4.10 -15.42 48.37
C PHE A 116 4.91 -16.48 49.12
N LEU A 117 5.83 -17.14 48.42
CA LEU A 117 6.69 -18.19 48.94
C LEU A 117 7.94 -17.63 49.66
N THR A 118 8.21 -16.34 49.52
CA THR A 118 9.31 -15.67 50.22
C THR A 118 9.04 -15.73 51.73
N GLY A 119 9.98 -16.27 52.50
CA GLY A 119 9.84 -16.46 53.96
C GLY A 119 9.05 -17.70 54.40
N LYS A 120 8.57 -18.52 53.46
CA LYS A 120 7.95 -19.83 53.75
C LYS A 120 8.87 -21.02 53.49
N MET A 121 10.08 -20.76 52.99
CA MET A 121 11.08 -21.77 52.69
C MET A 121 11.82 -22.17 53.96
N GLN A 122 12.07 -23.47 54.10
CA GLN A 122 12.75 -24.02 55.28
C GLN A 122 14.23 -24.30 54.99
N GLU A 123 14.57 -24.54 53.73
CA GLU A 123 15.93 -24.89 53.32
C GLU A 123 16.54 -23.82 52.41
N LYS A 124 17.83 -23.53 52.61
CA LYS A 124 18.56 -22.48 51.90
C LYS A 124 18.55 -22.64 50.37
N TRP A 125 18.62 -23.87 49.86
CA TRP A 125 18.56 -24.13 48.42
C TRP A 125 17.20 -23.75 47.81
N GLN A 126 16.12 -23.79 48.59
CA GLN A 126 14.79 -23.37 48.15
C GLN A 126 14.72 -21.86 47.98
N GLU A 127 15.34 -21.10 48.89
CA GLU A 127 15.47 -19.64 48.78
C GLU A 127 16.32 -19.23 47.57
N GLU A 128 17.43 -19.93 47.34
CA GLU A 128 18.28 -19.71 46.16
C GLU A 128 17.51 -20.00 44.86
N GLN A 129 16.73 -21.08 44.82
CA GLN A 129 15.85 -21.37 43.68
C GLN A 129 14.75 -20.32 43.50
N LEU A 130 14.18 -19.81 44.59
CA LEU A 130 13.18 -18.76 44.55
C LEU A 130 13.73 -17.48 43.90
N LEU A 131 14.97 -17.12 44.23
CA LEU A 131 15.66 -15.97 43.64
C LEU A 131 15.91 -16.16 42.13
N ILE A 132 16.28 -17.38 41.71
CA ILE A 132 16.45 -17.72 40.29
C ILE A 132 15.11 -17.59 39.55
N ILE A 133 14.03 -18.14 40.11
CA ILE A 133 12.68 -18.04 39.54
C ILE A 133 12.28 -16.57 39.40
N LYS A 134 12.50 -15.76 40.44
CA LYS A 134 12.17 -14.33 40.46
C LYS A 134 12.87 -13.60 39.30
N LYS A 135 14.20 -13.72 39.20
CA LYS A 135 14.99 -13.12 38.11
C LYS A 135 14.50 -13.57 36.74
N ARG A 136 14.28 -14.87 36.56
CA ARG A 136 13.77 -15.42 35.29
C ARG A 136 12.40 -14.84 34.92
N THR A 137 11.50 -14.70 35.90
CA THR A 137 10.17 -14.14 35.67
C THR A 137 10.21 -12.64 35.39
N GLU A 138 11.07 -11.87 36.06
CA GLU A 138 11.30 -10.44 35.78
C GLU A 138 11.82 -10.24 34.34
N THR A 139 12.85 -10.99 33.94
CA THR A 139 13.37 -10.94 32.57
C THR A 139 12.31 -11.35 31.54
N ALA A 140 11.44 -12.30 31.86
CA ALA A 140 10.35 -12.69 30.96
C ALA A 140 9.26 -11.60 30.85
N ILE A 141 8.99 -10.85 31.92
CA ILE A 141 8.08 -9.69 31.93
C ILE A 141 8.65 -8.57 31.06
N GLU A 142 9.93 -8.23 31.23
CA GLU A 142 10.61 -7.20 30.43
C GLU A 142 10.61 -7.55 28.94
N LYS A 143 10.90 -8.81 28.59
CA LYS A 143 10.90 -9.27 27.20
C LYS A 143 9.52 -9.32 26.54
N ASN A 144 8.45 -9.42 27.34
CA ASN A 144 7.06 -9.52 26.85
C ASN A 144 6.22 -8.37 27.42
N ASN A 145 6.83 -7.19 27.55
CA ASN A 145 6.26 -6.04 28.24
C ASN A 145 4.96 -5.54 27.59
N LEU A 146 4.28 -4.64 28.28
CA LEU A 146 3.03 -4.05 27.80
C LEU A 146 3.23 -3.19 26.54
N GLU A 147 4.41 -2.59 26.37
CA GLU A 147 4.74 -1.79 25.18
C GLU A 147 4.78 -2.66 23.92
N LEU A 148 5.43 -3.82 23.97
CA LEU A 148 5.50 -4.78 22.88
C LEU A 148 4.10 -5.35 22.56
N GLN A 149 3.28 -5.59 23.58
CA GLN A 149 1.88 -5.98 23.38
C GLN A 149 1.08 -4.87 22.66
N ALA A 150 1.25 -3.62 23.09
CA ALA A 150 0.61 -2.47 22.44
C ALA A 150 1.09 -2.27 21.00
N GLU A 151 2.37 -2.52 20.71
CA GLU A 151 2.94 -2.47 19.37
C GLU A 151 2.27 -3.50 18.44
N TYR A 152 2.12 -4.75 18.90
CA TYR A 152 1.42 -5.79 18.16
C TYR A 152 -0.07 -5.47 17.98
N GLU A 153 -0.73 -4.90 18.98
CA GLU A 153 -2.13 -4.45 18.88
C GLU A 153 -2.31 -3.32 17.86
N CYS A 154 -1.40 -2.35 17.83
CA CYS A 154 -1.40 -1.27 16.85
C CYS A 154 -1.19 -1.80 15.43
N LYS A 155 -0.20 -2.69 15.23
CA LYS A 155 0.04 -3.33 13.93
C LYS A 155 -1.18 -4.13 13.46
N LEU A 156 -1.84 -4.84 14.37
CA LEU A 156 -3.02 -5.63 14.05
C LEU A 156 -4.22 -4.74 13.69
N ARG A 157 -4.38 -3.58 14.36
CA ARG A 157 -5.40 -2.59 14.00
C ARG A 157 -5.18 -2.04 12.60
N LEU A 158 -3.96 -1.64 12.28
CA LEU A 158 -3.60 -1.14 10.94
C LEU A 158 -3.90 -2.19 9.84
N LEU A 159 -3.54 -3.45 10.09
CA LEU A 159 -3.80 -4.53 9.13
C LEU A 159 -5.30 -4.74 8.90
N LYS A 160 -6.14 -4.62 9.95
CA LYS A 160 -7.60 -4.69 9.83
C LYS A 160 -8.18 -3.52 9.04
N GLU A 161 -7.69 -2.31 9.25
CA GLU A 161 -8.10 -1.13 8.48
C GLU A 161 -7.74 -1.30 6.99
N GLN A 162 -6.53 -1.79 6.70
CA GLN A 162 -6.13 -2.11 5.34
C GLN A 162 -7.04 -3.17 4.70
N GLU A 163 -7.43 -4.21 5.44
CA GLU A 163 -8.38 -5.22 4.96
C GLU A 163 -9.74 -4.60 4.59
N VAL A 164 -10.26 -3.67 5.40
CA VAL A 164 -11.51 -2.97 5.10
C VAL A 164 -11.39 -2.15 3.82
N SER A 165 -10.29 -1.44 3.62
CA SER A 165 -10.04 -0.68 2.39
C SER A 165 -9.95 -1.58 1.15
N LEU A 166 -9.19 -2.68 1.24
CA LEU A 166 -9.05 -3.65 0.13
C LEU A 166 -10.39 -4.31 -0.21
N LYS A 167 -11.21 -4.64 0.79
CA LYS A 167 -12.56 -5.16 0.55
C LYS A 167 -13.48 -4.14 -0.10
N ARG A 168 -13.36 -2.86 0.25
CA ARG A 168 -14.13 -1.77 -0.38
C ARG A 168 -13.75 -1.63 -1.86
N GLU A 169 -12.46 -1.67 -2.17
CA GLU A 169 -11.96 -1.63 -3.56
C GLU A 169 -12.44 -2.84 -4.38
N LEU A 170 -12.51 -4.02 -3.77
CA LEU A 170 -13.01 -5.24 -4.41
C LEU A 170 -14.54 -5.30 -4.57
N SER A 171 -15.29 -4.65 -3.68
CA SER A 171 -16.76 -4.70 -3.72
C SER A 171 -17.36 -3.75 -4.75
N GLY A 172 -16.55 -2.84 -5.32
CA GLY A 172 -17.06 -1.67 -6.04
C GLY A 172 -17.81 -0.73 -5.08
N ASN A 173 -17.90 0.56 -5.41
CA ASN A 173 -18.84 1.45 -4.71
C ASN A 173 -20.28 0.90 -4.80
#